data_AF-A0A9D5QHL1-F1
#
_entry.id   AF-A0A9D5QHL1-F1
#
_cell.length_a   1.000
_cell.length_b   1.000
_cell.length_c   1.000
_cell.angle_alpha   90.00
_cell.angle_beta   90.00
_cell.angle_gamma   90.00
#
_symmetry.space_group_name_H-M   'P 1'
#
loop_
_entity.id
_entity.type
_entity.pdbx_description
1 polymer ?
#
loop_
_entity_poly.entity_id
_entity_poly.type
_entity_poly.pdbx_seq_one_letter_code
_entity_poly.pdbx_strand_id
1 'polypeptide(L)'
;MKNLAKSVLVIIILTAFAARAATAVSVQPLYPRLDVSPSNPAVDDTVTLWLVKGLNSDGCVPSYTASYTIETLPLEIYPPMRVVHLSYTQEWPPPGTVCIQVETEYGPKFTLPDIDVGSYTVKDGDSVVGSFYVGDSSVPVEEYTIDGTVYDDPAPLKRASQPIEGAKVYLREELMWIM
;
A
#
# COMPACT_ATOMS: atom_id res chain seq x y z
N MET A 1 -9.82 60.83 -54.91
CA MET A 1 -10.46 59.51 -54.74
C MET A 1 -9.46 58.62 -54.01
N LYS A 2 -9.55 58.54 -52.68
CA LYS A 2 -9.96 57.35 -51.91
C LYS A 2 -9.09 56.12 -52.19
N ASN A 3 -8.38 55.64 -51.16
CA ASN A 3 -8.01 54.25 -50.80
C ASN A 3 -6.74 54.32 -49.91
N LEU A 4 -6.79 54.35 -48.58
CA LEU A 4 -7.37 53.40 -47.61
C LEU A 4 -6.64 52.03 -47.64
N ALA A 5 -5.34 52.04 -47.32
CA ALA A 5 -4.58 50.84 -47.00
C ALA A 5 -4.61 50.62 -45.49
N LYS A 6 -5.36 49.60 -45.08
CA LYS A 6 -5.66 49.20 -43.72
C LYS A 6 -4.42 48.67 -43.01
N SER A 7 -4.08 49.28 -41.87
CA SER A 7 -3.23 48.68 -40.84
C SER A 7 -3.90 47.43 -40.29
N VAL A 8 -3.32 46.26 -40.54
CA VAL A 8 -3.69 45.00 -39.89
C VAL A 8 -2.70 44.77 -38.76
N LEU A 9 -3.08 45.20 -37.56
CA LEU A 9 -2.37 44.91 -36.32
C LEU A 9 -2.67 43.45 -35.93
N VAL A 10 -1.73 42.55 -36.22
CA VAL A 10 -1.81 41.15 -35.81
C VAL A 10 -1.41 41.06 -34.34
N ILE A 11 -2.41 40.99 -33.45
CA ILE A 11 -2.21 40.72 -32.03
C ILE A 11 -1.94 39.23 -31.89
N ILE A 12 -0.67 38.85 -31.79
CA ILE A 12 -0.24 37.50 -31.42
C ILE A 12 -0.50 37.36 -29.91
N ILE A 13 -1.60 36.71 -29.56
CA ILE A 13 -1.89 36.30 -28.18
C ILE A 13 -0.95 35.14 -27.87
N LEU A 14 0.16 35.44 -27.20
CA LEU A 14 1.07 34.45 -26.62
C LEU A 14 0.35 33.78 -25.44
N THR A 15 -0.32 32.65 -25.69
CA THR A 15 -0.85 31.79 -24.64
C THR A 15 0.31 31.10 -23.93
N ALA A 16 0.75 31.70 -22.82
CA ALA A 16 1.67 31.08 -21.88
C ALA A 16 0.99 29.84 -21.27
N PHE A 17 1.28 28.67 -21.85
CA PHE A 17 1.00 27.38 -21.23
C PHE A 17 1.87 27.27 -19.97
N ALA A 18 1.33 27.65 -18.82
CA ALA A 18 1.91 27.32 -17.53
C ALA A 18 1.79 25.79 -17.34
N ALA A 19 2.81 25.05 -17.77
CA ALA A 19 2.98 23.66 -17.41
C ALA A 19 3.08 23.59 -15.88
N ARG A 20 2.00 23.22 -15.20
CA ARG A 20 2.03 22.84 -13.79
C ARG A 20 2.92 21.61 -13.70
N ALA A 21 4.18 21.80 -13.29
CA ALA A 21 5.01 20.71 -12.82
C ALA A 21 4.26 20.06 -11.65
N ALA A 22 3.76 18.85 -11.85
CA ALA A 22 3.25 18.04 -10.77
C ALA A 22 4.43 17.78 -9.84
N THR A 23 4.52 18.53 -8.75
CA THR A 23 5.43 18.20 -7.66
C THR A 23 4.97 16.86 -7.11
N ALA A 24 5.71 15.80 -7.42
CA ALA A 24 5.53 14.51 -6.78
C ALA A 24 5.69 14.76 -5.27
N VAL A 25 4.59 14.68 -4.54
CA VAL A 25 4.61 14.76 -3.09
C VAL A 25 5.33 13.50 -2.65
N SER A 26 6.58 13.64 -2.23
CA SER A 26 7.34 12.58 -1.58
C SER A 26 6.60 12.24 -0.29
N VAL A 27 5.80 11.18 -0.31
CA VAL A 27 5.16 10.63 0.88
C VAL A 27 6.31 10.12 1.76
N GLN A 28 6.63 10.86 2.84
CA GLN A 28 7.60 10.38 3.81
C GLN A 28 7.06 9.07 4.41
N PRO A 29 7.84 7.98 4.39
CA PRO A 29 7.42 6.73 4.99
C PRO A 29 7.17 6.95 6.49
N LEU A 30 6.00 6.52 6.97
CA LEU A 30 5.68 6.47 8.40
C LEU A 30 6.32 5.21 8.98
N TYR A 31 7.11 5.36 10.03
CA TYR A 31 7.72 4.25 10.76
C TYR A 31 7.07 4.07 12.14
N PRO A 32 6.95 2.83 12.66
CA PRO A 32 7.31 1.58 12.00
C PRO A 32 6.33 1.22 10.86
N ARG A 33 6.83 0.52 9.82
CA ARG A 33 6.00 -0.07 8.76
C ARG A 33 6.28 -1.55 8.59
N LEU A 34 5.28 -2.30 8.19
CA LEU A 34 5.39 -3.73 7.88
C LEU A 34 5.41 -3.92 6.37
N ASP A 35 6.51 -4.46 5.85
CA ASP A 35 6.62 -4.91 4.47
C ASP A 35 6.45 -6.42 4.42
N VAL A 36 5.59 -6.89 3.52
CA VAL A 36 5.25 -8.32 3.37
C VAL A 36 5.66 -8.77 1.98
N SER A 37 6.39 -9.88 1.91
CA SER A 37 6.85 -10.48 0.66
C SER A 37 6.57 -11.98 0.63
N PRO A 38 5.94 -12.52 -0.42
CA PRO A 38 5.35 -11.80 -1.55
C PRO A 38 4.17 -10.91 -1.11
N SER A 39 3.80 -9.92 -1.92
CA SER A 39 2.69 -8.99 -1.57
C SER A 39 1.32 -9.68 -1.55
N ASN A 40 1.19 -10.80 -2.27
CA ASN A 40 -0.01 -11.63 -2.31
C ASN A 40 0.41 -13.10 -2.07
N PRO A 41 0.65 -13.50 -0.82
CA PRO A 41 1.09 -14.85 -0.52
C PRO A 41 -0.04 -15.85 -0.72
N ALA A 42 0.31 -17.02 -1.25
CA ALA A 42 -0.56 -18.18 -1.35
C ALA A 42 -0.24 -19.20 -0.24
N VAL A 43 -1.11 -20.19 -0.07
CA VAL A 43 -0.83 -21.36 0.75
C VAL A 43 0.50 -22.00 0.31
N ASP A 44 1.26 -22.50 1.29
CA ASP A 44 2.60 -23.09 1.11
C ASP A 44 3.70 -22.10 0.64
N ASP A 45 3.40 -20.82 0.44
CA ASP A 45 4.45 -19.82 0.22
C ASP A 45 5.26 -19.58 1.51
N THR A 46 6.53 -19.25 1.33
CA THR A 46 7.34 -18.68 2.40
C THR A 46 7.10 -17.17 2.47
N VAL A 47 6.47 -16.71 3.56
CA VAL A 47 6.21 -15.28 3.79
C VAL A 47 7.35 -14.66 4.57
N THR A 48 7.93 -13.60 4.03
CA THR A 48 8.90 -12.75 4.73
C THR A 48 8.21 -11.47 5.19
N LEU A 49 8.22 -11.25 6.51
CA LEU A 49 7.81 -10.02 7.14
C LEU A 49 9.05 -9.18 7.45
N TRP A 50 9.10 -7.94 6.98
CA TRP A 50 10.14 -6.98 7.35
C TRP A 50 9.51 -5.83 8.11
N LEU A 51 9.73 -5.79 9.43
CA LEU A 51 9.25 -4.70 10.27
C LEU A 51 10.27 -3.56 10.23
N VAL A 52 10.11 -2.63 9.30
CA VAL A 52 11.02 -1.49 9.15
C VAL A 52 10.75 -0.50 10.29
N LYS A 53 11.71 -0.38 11.21
CA LYS A 53 11.62 0.44 12.42
C LYS A 53 12.00 1.90 12.16
N GLY A 54 12.79 2.16 11.14
CA GLY A 54 13.24 3.51 10.81
C GLY A 54 14.26 3.54 9.69
N LEU A 55 14.85 4.71 9.54
CA LEU A 55 15.85 5.05 8.55
C LEU A 55 17.07 5.63 9.30
N ASN A 56 18.26 5.17 8.95
CA ASN A 56 19.50 5.71 9.49
C ASN A 56 20.29 6.41 8.38
N SER A 57 20.98 7.51 8.67
CA SER A 57 21.71 8.30 7.66
C SER A 57 22.93 7.58 7.08
N ASP A 58 23.35 6.49 7.70
CA ASP A 58 24.46 5.64 7.28
C ASP A 58 24.13 4.16 7.49
N GLY A 59 25.05 3.30 7.06
CA GLY A 59 24.94 1.85 7.18
C GLY A 59 25.17 1.29 8.59
N CYS A 60 25.36 2.11 9.63
CA CYS A 60 25.48 1.64 11.01
C CYS A 60 24.09 1.30 11.57
N VAL A 61 23.48 0.23 11.07
CA VAL A 61 22.17 -0.23 11.52
C VAL A 61 22.31 -1.43 12.46
N PRO A 62 21.37 -1.65 13.39
CA PRO A 62 21.44 -2.77 14.31
C PRO A 62 21.18 -4.10 13.61
N SER A 63 21.82 -5.16 14.11
CA SER A 63 21.45 -6.53 13.79
C SER A 63 20.32 -7.01 14.70
N TYR A 64 19.51 -7.94 14.21
CA TYR A 64 18.35 -8.47 14.92
C TYR A 64 18.41 -9.99 15.03
N THR A 65 18.10 -10.52 16.21
CA THR A 65 17.70 -11.92 16.38
C THR A 65 16.18 -11.94 16.55
N ALA A 66 15.48 -12.53 15.57
CA ALA A 66 14.03 -12.44 15.45
C ALA A 66 13.38 -13.82 15.59
N SER A 67 12.24 -13.86 16.27
CA SER A 67 11.36 -15.02 16.41
C SER A 67 9.90 -14.58 16.38
N TYR A 68 8.99 -15.52 16.17
CA TYR A 68 7.56 -15.23 16.12
C TYR A 68 6.76 -16.40 16.68
N THR A 69 5.53 -16.10 17.09
CA THR A 69 4.50 -17.10 17.37
C THR A 69 3.23 -16.76 16.59
N ILE A 70 2.47 -17.78 16.20
CA ILE A 70 1.20 -17.60 15.50
C ILE A 70 0.10 -18.16 16.41
N GLU A 71 -0.83 -17.30 16.77
CA GLU A 71 -2.03 -17.65 17.52
C GLU A 71 -3.22 -17.72 16.55
N THR A 72 -3.96 -18.82 16.59
CA THR A 72 -5.22 -18.94 15.83
C THR A 72 -6.37 -18.55 16.74
N LEU A 73 -7.19 -17.59 16.31
CA LEU A 73 -8.36 -17.18 17.09
C LEU A 73 -9.42 -18.30 17.05
N PRO A 74 -10.13 -18.57 18.16
CA PRO A 74 -11.07 -19.68 18.27
C PRO A 74 -12.38 -19.50 17.48
N LEU A 75 -12.50 -18.45 16.67
CA LEU A 75 -13.69 -18.16 15.89
C LEU A 75 -13.73 -19.07 14.65
N GLU A 76 -14.83 -19.81 14.49
CA GLU A 76 -15.12 -20.62 13.29
C GLU A 76 -15.57 -19.72 12.11
N ILE A 77 -14.76 -18.72 11.76
CA ILE A 77 -14.97 -17.84 10.61
C ILE A 77 -13.98 -18.27 9.53
N TYR A 78 -14.46 -18.41 8.28
CA TYR A 78 -13.61 -18.66 7.12
C TYR A 78 -13.44 -17.36 6.32
N PRO A 79 -12.21 -16.95 5.98
CA PRO A 79 -10.94 -17.60 6.29
C PRO A 79 -10.56 -17.46 7.78
N PRO A 80 -9.79 -18.41 8.36
CA PRO A 80 -9.36 -18.33 9.76
C PRO A 80 -8.61 -17.06 10.07
N MET A 81 -8.88 -16.46 11.23
CA MET A 81 -8.16 -15.28 11.71
C MET A 81 -6.99 -15.70 12.60
N ARG A 82 -5.81 -15.16 12.30
CA ARG A 82 -4.56 -15.48 13.00
C ARG A 82 -3.84 -14.20 13.44
N VAL A 83 -3.13 -14.28 14.56
CA VAL A 83 -2.33 -13.20 15.10
C VAL A 83 -0.87 -13.65 15.12
N VAL A 84 -0.01 -12.91 14.42
CA VAL A 84 1.44 -13.11 14.44
C VAL A 84 2.04 -12.19 15.49
N HIS A 85 2.56 -12.77 16.57
CA HIS A 85 3.26 -12.03 17.61
C HIS A 85 4.75 -12.04 17.31
N LEU A 86 5.34 -10.86 17.12
CA LEU A 86 6.75 -10.70 16.82
C LEU A 86 7.56 -10.56 18.11
N SER A 87 8.73 -11.19 18.17
CA SER A 87 9.71 -11.02 19.24
C SER A 87 11.10 -10.88 18.66
N TYR A 88 11.89 -9.92 19.14
CA TYR A 88 13.24 -9.73 18.65
C TYR A 88 14.15 -9.07 19.69
N THR A 89 15.44 -9.35 19.59
CA THR A 89 16.50 -8.60 20.27
C THR A 89 17.29 -7.82 19.23
N GLN A 90 17.77 -6.64 19.61
CA GLN A 90 18.58 -5.77 18.75
C GLN A 90 19.98 -5.61 19.34
N GLU A 91 20.98 -5.57 18.46
CA GLU A 91 22.38 -5.32 18.81
C GLU A 91 22.94 -4.27 17.86
N TRP A 92 23.40 -3.13 18.42
CA TRP A 92 23.99 -2.06 17.63
C TRP A 92 25.48 -2.34 17.37
N PRO A 93 26.02 -1.91 16.21
CA PRO A 93 27.45 -1.97 15.97
C PRO A 93 28.23 -1.25 17.09
N PRO A 94 29.40 -1.77 17.49
CA PRO A 94 30.23 -1.13 18.51
C PRO A 94 30.56 0.33 18.14
N PRO A 95 30.67 1.24 19.14
CA PRO A 95 31.10 2.61 18.89
C PRO A 95 32.44 2.67 18.13
N GLY A 96 32.54 3.55 17.13
CA GLY A 96 33.73 3.69 16.29
C GLY A 96 33.78 2.77 15.07
N THR A 97 32.75 1.95 14.85
CA THR A 97 32.57 1.22 13.59
C THR A 97 32.48 2.22 12.43
N VAL A 98 33.28 2.03 11.38
CA VAL A 98 33.24 2.85 10.18
C VAL A 98 32.12 2.36 9.28
N CYS A 99 31.10 3.19 9.09
CA CYS A 99 29.95 2.86 8.26
C CYS A 99 29.94 3.64 6.96
N ILE A 100 29.41 2.99 5.92
CA ILE A 100 29.19 3.60 4.62
C ILE A 100 28.11 4.67 4.78
N GLN A 101 28.36 5.87 4.24
CA GLN A 101 27.43 7.00 4.29
C GLN A 101 26.31 6.84 3.26
N VAL A 102 25.48 5.82 3.47
CA VAL A 102 24.30 5.51 2.66
C VAL A 102 23.12 5.35 3.60
N GLU A 103 22.07 6.11 3.34
CA GLU A 103 20.84 6.04 4.08
C GLU A 103 20.25 4.63 4.01
N THR A 104 20.04 3.99 5.16
CA THR A 104 19.72 2.57 5.26
C THR A 104 18.51 2.34 6.16
N GLU A 105 17.49 1.69 5.63
CA GLU A 105 16.34 1.20 6.41
C GLU A 105 16.76 0.04 7.31
N TYR A 106 16.20 -0.01 8.51
CA TYR A 106 16.56 -1.05 9.47
C TYR A 106 15.35 -1.60 10.20
N GLY A 107 15.44 -2.87 10.58
CA GLY A 107 14.40 -3.58 11.30
C GLY A 107 14.53 -5.10 11.19
N PRO A 108 13.88 -5.86 12.09
CA PRO A 108 13.93 -7.31 12.07
C PRO A 108 13.16 -7.89 10.88
N LYS A 109 13.68 -9.00 10.36
CA LYS A 109 13.02 -9.81 9.33
C LYS A 109 12.58 -11.15 9.94
N PHE A 110 11.39 -11.59 9.59
CA PHE A 110 10.80 -12.84 10.05
C PHE A 110 10.43 -13.66 8.82
N THR A 111 10.75 -14.95 8.85
CA THR A 111 10.46 -15.88 7.75
C THR A 111 9.50 -16.92 8.27
N LEU A 112 8.29 -16.93 7.71
CA LEU A 112 7.20 -17.83 8.05
C LEU A 112 7.11 -18.87 6.92
N PRO A 113 7.69 -20.07 7.10
CA PRO A 113 7.52 -21.16 6.15
C PRO A 113 6.10 -21.75 6.27
N ASP A 114 5.62 -22.33 5.17
CA ASP A 114 4.43 -23.19 5.11
C ASP A 114 3.21 -22.54 5.79
N ILE A 115 2.84 -21.35 5.33
CA ILE A 115 1.75 -20.59 5.92
C ILE A 115 0.39 -21.08 5.40
N ASP A 116 -0.54 -21.32 6.31
CA ASP A 116 -1.91 -21.72 5.97
C ASP A 116 -2.73 -20.54 5.42
N VAL A 117 -3.84 -20.86 4.75
CA VAL A 117 -4.87 -19.90 4.36
C VAL A 117 -5.42 -19.18 5.59
N GLY A 118 -5.51 -17.85 5.52
CA GLY A 118 -5.99 -17.05 6.65
C GLY A 118 -5.78 -15.55 6.50
N SER A 119 -6.45 -14.82 7.38
CA SER A 119 -6.21 -13.39 7.60
C SER A 119 -5.28 -13.21 8.78
N TYR A 120 -4.12 -12.60 8.55
CA TYR A 120 -3.06 -12.45 9.54
C TYR A 120 -2.96 -11.01 10.02
N THR A 121 -3.08 -10.80 11.33
CA THR A 121 -2.76 -9.53 12.01
C THR A 121 -1.39 -9.64 12.65
N VAL A 122 -0.49 -8.71 12.36
CA VAL A 122 0.89 -8.73 12.88
C VAL A 122 1.04 -7.73 14.02
N LYS A 123 1.61 -8.18 15.15
CA LYS A 123 1.82 -7.38 16.35
C LYS A 123 3.28 -7.30 16.77
N ASP A 124 3.71 -6.11 17.16
CA ASP A 124 4.97 -5.84 17.86
C ASP A 124 4.63 -5.42 19.30
N GLY A 125 4.77 -6.35 20.26
CA GLY A 125 4.18 -6.21 21.59
C GLY A 125 2.64 -6.10 21.51
N ASP A 126 2.07 -5.07 22.13
CA ASP A 126 0.62 -4.82 22.09
C ASP A 126 0.16 -4.02 20.85
N SER A 127 1.10 -3.54 20.02
CA SER A 127 0.81 -2.67 18.88
C SER A 127 0.61 -3.47 17.59
N VAL A 128 -0.48 -3.18 16.86
CA VAL A 128 -0.69 -3.72 15.51
C VAL A 128 0.18 -2.94 14.53
N VAL A 129 1.05 -3.65 13.80
CA VAL A 129 1.99 -3.05 12.83
C VAL A 129 1.58 -3.28 11.37
N GLY A 130 0.63 -4.18 11.13
CA GLY A 130 0.08 -4.43 9.81
C GLY A 130 -0.75 -5.69 9.76
N SER A 131 -1.24 -6.01 8.56
CA SER A 131 -1.97 -7.23 8.28
C SER A 131 -1.68 -7.70 6.88
N PHE A 132 -1.83 -8.99 6.63
CA PHE A 132 -1.78 -9.56 5.29
C PHE A 132 -2.76 -10.73 5.19
N TYR A 133 -3.07 -11.12 3.96
CA TYR A 133 -3.97 -12.23 3.66
C TYR A 133 -3.20 -13.29 2.89
N VAL A 134 -3.37 -14.55 3.29
CA VAL A 134 -2.86 -15.71 2.55
C VAL A 134 -4.03 -16.33 1.82
N GLY A 135 -3.97 -16.27 0.49
CA GLY A 135 -4.99 -16.82 -0.39
C GLY A 135 -4.87 -18.33 -0.55
N ASP A 136 -6.01 -18.97 -0.77
CA ASP A 136 -6.04 -20.35 -1.24
C ASP A 136 -5.79 -20.35 -2.76
N SER A 137 -4.60 -20.78 -3.20
CA SER A 137 -4.29 -20.88 -4.63
C SER A 137 -5.13 -21.93 -5.36
N SER A 138 -5.82 -22.81 -4.63
CA SER A 138 -6.73 -23.80 -5.21
C SER A 138 -8.13 -23.22 -5.49
N VAL A 139 -8.45 -22.05 -4.90
CA VAL A 139 -9.65 -21.29 -5.26
C VAL A 139 -9.29 -20.42 -6.46
N PRO A 140 -9.82 -20.69 -7.66
CA PRO A 140 -9.61 -19.78 -8.78
C PRO A 140 -10.12 -18.40 -8.34
N VAL A 141 -9.28 -17.37 -8.51
CA VAL A 141 -9.71 -15.99 -8.37
C VAL A 141 -10.79 -15.79 -9.43
N GLU A 142 -12.05 -15.90 -9.03
CA GLU A 142 -13.15 -15.49 -9.91
C GLU A 142 -12.98 -13.99 -10.10
N GLU A 143 -12.47 -13.60 -11.27
CA GLU A 143 -12.54 -12.21 -11.70
C GLU A 143 -14.01 -11.87 -11.89
N TYR A 144 -14.62 -11.32 -10.83
CA TYR A 144 -15.96 -10.77 -10.92
C TYR A 144 -15.91 -9.50 -11.77
N THR A 145 -16.15 -9.63 -13.06
CA THR A 145 -16.50 -8.50 -13.91
C THR A 145 -17.93 -8.09 -13.58
N ILE A 146 -18.11 -6.94 -12.93
CA ILE A 146 -19.41 -6.31 -12.83
C ILE A 146 -19.70 -5.63 -14.16
N ASP A 147 -20.58 -6.24 -14.94
CA ASP A 147 -21.20 -5.57 -16.08
C ASP A 147 -22.29 -4.62 -15.57
N GLY A 148 -22.04 -3.33 -15.68
CA GLY A 148 -22.96 -2.30 -15.18
C GLY A 148 -22.71 -0.93 -15.78
N THR A 149 -23.71 -0.06 -15.68
CA THR A 149 -23.57 1.36 -16.02
C THR A 149 -23.48 2.17 -14.74
N VAL A 150 -22.39 2.90 -14.54
CA VAL A 150 -22.26 3.83 -13.41
C VAL A 150 -22.99 5.11 -13.77
N TYR A 151 -23.91 5.53 -12.89
CA TYR A 151 -24.60 6.80 -12.97
C TYR A 151 -24.05 7.74 -11.89
N ASP A 152 -23.94 9.02 -12.23
CA ASP A 152 -23.58 10.08 -11.27
C ASP A 152 -24.68 10.21 -10.20
N ASP A 153 -24.31 10.36 -8.91
CA ASP A 153 -25.27 10.56 -7.82
C ASP A 153 -25.82 12.00 -7.90
N PRO A 154 -27.12 12.19 -8.18
CA PRO A 154 -27.67 13.51 -8.48
C PRO A 154 -27.82 14.43 -7.25
N ALA A 155 -27.35 14.05 -6.07
CA ALA A 155 -27.58 14.83 -4.85
C ALA A 155 -26.62 16.04 -4.68
N PRO A 156 -27.13 17.25 -4.31
CA PRO A 156 -28.54 17.58 -4.13
C PRO A 156 -29.21 18.11 -5.41
N LEU A 157 -28.46 18.66 -6.38
CA LEU A 157 -28.99 19.25 -7.61
C LEU A 157 -27.89 19.36 -8.67
N LYS A 158 -27.84 18.43 -9.64
CA LYS A 158 -27.53 18.74 -11.06
C LYS A 158 -27.64 17.49 -11.94
N ARG A 159 -28.68 17.52 -12.80
CA ARG A 159 -28.87 16.74 -14.04
C ARG A 159 -29.34 15.29 -13.86
N ALA A 160 -30.22 14.88 -14.79
CA ALA A 160 -30.63 13.49 -14.93
C ALA A 160 -29.38 12.62 -15.10
N SER A 161 -29.35 11.50 -14.38
CA SER A 161 -28.29 10.49 -14.36
C SER A 161 -27.78 10.18 -15.76
N GLN A 162 -26.62 10.74 -16.13
CA GLN A 162 -25.93 10.39 -17.37
C GLN A 162 -24.97 9.23 -17.08
N PRO A 163 -24.91 8.21 -17.96
CA PRO A 163 -23.86 7.20 -17.91
C PRO A 163 -22.48 7.85 -17.91
N ILE A 164 -21.62 7.40 -17.00
CA ILE A 164 -20.22 7.81 -17.00
C ILE A 164 -19.44 6.85 -17.90
N GLU A 165 -19.14 7.29 -19.13
CA GLU A 165 -18.36 6.48 -20.07
C GLU A 165 -16.92 6.30 -19.55
N GLY A 166 -16.45 5.05 -19.51
CA GLY A 166 -15.09 4.71 -19.07
C GLY A 166 -14.87 4.72 -17.55
N ALA A 167 -15.94 4.77 -16.74
CA ALA A 167 -15.83 4.61 -15.30
C ALA A 167 -15.23 3.23 -14.94
N LYS A 168 -14.23 3.23 -14.04
CA LYS A 168 -13.68 2.01 -13.45
C LYS A 168 -14.28 1.84 -12.05
N VAL A 169 -15.01 0.75 -11.86
CA VAL A 169 -15.52 0.35 -10.54
C VAL A 169 -14.47 -0.55 -9.91
N TYR A 170 -14.00 -0.17 -8.72
CA TYR A 170 -13.17 -1.05 -7.91
C TYR A 170 -14.07 -1.63 -6.83
N LEU A 171 -14.33 -2.92 -6.90
CA LEU A 171 -14.95 -3.64 -5.81
C LEU A 171 -13.98 -3.66 -4.64
N ARG A 172 -14.45 -3.17 -3.49
CA ARG A 172 -13.82 -3.43 -2.21
C ARG A 172 -14.67 -4.50 -1.55
N GLU A 173 -14.07 -5.57 -1.03
CA GLU A 173 -14.81 -6.51 -0.18
C GLU A 173 -15.42 -5.75 0.99
N GLU A 174 -16.75 -5.63 1.01
CA GLU A 174 -17.48 -5.37 2.25
C GLU A 174 -17.83 -6.72 2.86
N LEU A 175 -17.11 -7.09 3.91
CA LEU A 175 -17.54 -8.16 4.82
C LEU A 175 -18.85 -7.72 5.48
N MET A 176 -19.99 -8.21 4.96
CA MET A 176 -21.28 -8.04 5.62
C MET A 176 -21.26 -8.83 6.94
N TRP A 177 -21.31 -8.12 8.07
CA TRP A 177 -21.66 -8.73 9.34
C TRP A 177 -23.16 -9.00 9.35
N ILE A 178 -23.57 -10.27 9.35
CA ILE A 178 -24.94 -10.64 9.72
C ILE A 178 -25.01 -10.51 11.25
N MET A 179 -25.69 -9.46 11.72
CA MET A 179 -26.08 -9.28 13.12
C MET A 179 -27.22 -10.22 13.51
#